data_AF-A0A1S2N8G6-F1
#
_entry.id   AF-A0A1S2N8G6-F1
#
_cell.length_a   1.000
_cell.length_b   1.000
_cell.length_c   1.000
_cell.angle_alpha   90.00
_cell.angle_beta   90.00
_cell.angle_gamma   90.00
#
_symmetry.space_group_name_H-M   'P 1'
#
loop_
_entity.id
_entity.type
_entity.pdbx_description
1 polymer ?
#
loop_
_entity_poly.entity_id
_entity_poly.type
_entity_poly.pdbx_seq_one_letter_code
_entity_poly.pdbx_strand_id
1 'polypeptide(L)'
;MSQVALIAVHGMGETLPAYADGLMAQLRSRLGGLAGQVTMRSVYYQGILHENQRQVWERTAAAGKVRYDALRKFVLYGLGDAAGLENRKEIPGSVYELAQGEIAGALLSAHAVRPDMPVVFVAQSLGGQVLSSYLYDAQKAAAGRPVGAGVWRNIDAWASSALGRPLTASERVFLGGGTCAGLVTTGCNIPIFVAAHKEMDIIPIAPPTSLFKWINFYDPDDVLGWPLQPLSGGYRALVEDRAINASGGIGSLLARSWNPLSHESYWEDAAVLDAIAAMLRRLAA
;
A
#
# COMPACT_ATOMS: atom_id res chain seq x y z
N MET A 1 25.64 -11.63 6.40
CA MET A 1 25.09 -10.41 5.77
C MET A 1 23.59 -10.38 6.01
N SER A 2 23.10 -9.31 6.62
CA SER A 2 21.67 -9.08 6.87
C SER A 2 20.96 -8.92 5.53
N GLN A 3 19.72 -9.39 5.41
CA GLN A 3 18.88 -9.16 4.23
C GLN A 3 17.66 -8.42 4.70
N VAL A 4 17.09 -7.60 3.82
CA VAL A 4 15.91 -6.78 4.10
C VAL A 4 14.92 -6.98 2.95
N ALA A 5 13.63 -7.09 3.26
CA ALA A 5 12.60 -7.08 2.25
C ALA A 5 12.14 -5.64 1.97
N LEU A 6 12.03 -5.29 0.70
CA LEU A 6 11.29 -4.11 0.25
C LEU A 6 10.02 -4.60 -0.46
N ILE A 7 8.85 -4.25 0.04
CA ILE A 7 7.57 -4.64 -0.54
C ILE A 7 6.79 -3.41 -0.98
N ALA A 8 6.62 -3.24 -2.29
CA ALA A 8 5.82 -2.17 -2.87
C ALA A 8 4.33 -2.57 -2.91
N VAL A 9 3.44 -1.61 -2.64
CA VAL A 9 1.98 -1.76 -2.74
C VAL A 9 1.44 -0.60 -3.55
N HIS A 10 0.76 -0.89 -4.66
CA HIS A 10 0.22 0.15 -5.55
C HIS A 10 -1.02 0.85 -4.99
N GLY A 11 -1.33 2.01 -5.56
CA GLY A 11 -2.55 2.77 -5.28
C GLY A 11 -3.76 2.29 -6.09
N MET A 12 -4.73 3.17 -6.24
CA MET A 12 -5.91 2.94 -7.06
C MET A 12 -5.67 3.36 -8.51
N GLY A 13 -6.52 2.90 -9.44
CA GLY A 13 -6.48 3.31 -10.84
C GLY A 13 -5.90 2.26 -11.78
N GLU A 14 -5.51 2.67 -12.98
CA GLU A 14 -5.04 1.76 -14.03
C GLU A 14 -3.57 1.38 -13.84
N THR A 15 -3.28 0.62 -12.79
CA THR A 15 -1.93 0.15 -12.47
C THR A 15 -1.56 -1.07 -13.31
N LEU A 16 -0.38 -1.07 -13.94
CA LEU A 16 0.15 -2.23 -14.66
C LEU A 16 0.89 -3.21 -13.73
N PRO A 17 1.03 -4.51 -14.05
CA PRO A 17 1.75 -5.47 -13.21
C PRO A 17 3.20 -5.05 -12.86
N ALA A 18 3.87 -4.33 -13.77
CA ALA A 18 5.25 -3.87 -13.63
C ALA A 18 5.39 -2.49 -12.94
N TYR A 19 4.34 -1.99 -12.27
CA TYR A 19 4.30 -0.62 -11.73
C TYR A 19 5.47 -0.24 -10.80
N ALA A 20 6.03 -1.22 -10.09
CA ALA A 20 7.11 -0.99 -9.13
C ALA A 20 8.51 -1.04 -9.75
N ASP A 21 8.66 -1.41 -11.02
CA ASP A 21 9.97 -1.63 -11.65
C ASP A 21 10.84 -0.37 -11.65
N GLY A 22 10.24 0.79 -11.92
CA GLY A 22 10.91 2.08 -11.87
C GLY A 22 11.45 2.41 -10.47
N LEU A 23 10.60 2.28 -9.44
CA LEU A 23 10.99 2.46 -8.04
C LEU A 23 12.15 1.51 -7.67
N MET A 24 12.01 0.23 -8.00
CA MET A 24 13.03 -0.78 -7.70
C MET A 24 14.35 -0.51 -8.41
N ALA A 25 14.33 -0.10 -9.68
CA ALA A 25 15.53 0.26 -10.42
C ALA A 25 16.27 1.45 -9.80
N GLN A 26 15.55 2.51 -9.44
CA GLN A 26 16.13 3.68 -8.79
C GLN A 26 16.72 3.36 -7.41
N LEU A 27 16.04 2.51 -6.63
CA LEU A 27 16.55 2.05 -5.35
C LEU A 27 17.78 1.15 -5.49
N ARG A 28 17.82 0.23 -6.46
CA ARG A 28 19.02 -0.56 -6.75
C ARG A 28 20.21 0.34 -7.07
N SER A 29 20.01 1.37 -7.91
CA SER A 29 21.05 2.34 -8.24
C SER A 29 21.55 3.09 -7.00
N ARG A 30 20.65 3.49 -6.09
CA ARG A 30 21.02 4.20 -4.85
C ARG A 30 21.74 3.28 -3.86
N LEU A 31 21.33 2.03 -3.75
CA LEU A 31 21.91 1.08 -2.79
C LEU A 31 23.31 0.59 -3.21
N GLY A 32 23.65 0.62 -4.50
CA GLY A 32 24.94 0.18 -5.00
C GLY A 32 25.24 -1.27 -4.59
N GLY A 33 26.39 -1.51 -3.96
CA GLY A 33 26.79 -2.84 -3.49
C GLY A 33 25.84 -3.50 -2.47
N LEU A 34 24.98 -2.72 -1.80
CA LEU A 34 23.97 -3.24 -0.88
C LEU A 34 22.70 -3.75 -1.59
N ALA A 35 22.54 -3.50 -2.89
CA ALA A 35 21.34 -3.90 -3.62
C ALA A 35 21.08 -5.42 -3.57
N GLY A 36 22.14 -6.23 -3.59
CA GLY A 36 22.05 -7.69 -3.47
C GLY A 36 21.58 -8.20 -2.10
N GLN A 37 21.48 -7.31 -1.11
CA GLN A 37 20.98 -7.62 0.24
C GLN A 37 19.50 -7.25 0.40
N VAL A 38 18.86 -6.68 -0.62
CA VAL A 38 17.47 -6.26 -0.58
C VAL A 38 16.61 -7.16 -1.46
N THR A 39 15.72 -7.93 -0.84
CA THR A 39 14.70 -8.71 -1.53
C THR A 39 13.53 -7.81 -1.89
N MET A 40 13.45 -7.39 -3.16
CA MET A 40 12.38 -6.53 -3.64
C MET A 40 11.19 -7.36 -4.17
N ARG A 41 9.98 -7.02 -3.74
CA ARG A 41 8.70 -7.61 -4.17
C ARG A 41 7.66 -6.51 -4.37
N SER A 42 6.61 -6.83 -5.11
CA SER A 42 5.46 -5.95 -5.31
C SER A 42 4.17 -6.74 -5.10
N VAL A 43 3.19 -6.12 -4.47
CA VAL A 43 1.83 -6.62 -4.35
C VAL A 43 1.05 -6.11 -5.57
N TYR A 44 0.32 -6.98 -6.26
CA TYR A 44 -0.50 -6.58 -7.42
C TYR A 44 -1.92 -7.15 -7.30
N TYR A 45 -2.84 -6.33 -6.81
CA TYR A 45 -4.26 -6.70 -6.66
C TYR A 45 -5.17 -6.01 -7.68
N GLN A 46 -4.65 -5.12 -8.53
CA GLN A 46 -5.45 -4.44 -9.56
C GLN A 46 -6.17 -5.43 -10.50
N GLY A 47 -5.54 -6.57 -10.76
CA GLY A 47 -6.10 -7.63 -11.61
C GLY A 47 -7.48 -8.15 -11.17
N ILE A 48 -7.86 -7.97 -9.90
CA ILE A 48 -9.15 -8.44 -9.36
C ILE A 48 -10.34 -7.67 -9.95
N LEU A 49 -10.20 -6.34 -10.09
CA LEU A 49 -11.30 -5.45 -10.53
C LEU A 49 -11.12 -4.94 -11.96
N HIS A 50 -9.88 -4.91 -12.46
CA HIS A 50 -9.51 -4.23 -13.69
C HIS A 50 -10.33 -4.67 -14.92
N GLU A 51 -10.59 -5.96 -15.06
CA GLU A 51 -11.34 -6.51 -16.19
C GLU A 51 -12.76 -5.94 -16.25
N ASN A 52 -13.46 -5.94 -15.12
CA ASN A 52 -14.82 -5.42 -15.06
C ASN A 52 -14.85 -3.88 -15.22
N GLN A 53 -13.88 -3.18 -14.64
CA GLN A 53 -13.73 -1.73 -14.81
C GLN A 53 -13.53 -1.36 -16.28
N ARG A 54 -12.68 -2.09 -17.00
CA ARG A 54 -12.45 -1.92 -18.44
C ARG A 54 -13.73 -2.13 -19.24
N GLN A 55 -14.47 -3.19 -18.96
CA GLN A 55 -15.74 -3.46 -19.64
C GLN A 55 -16.78 -2.35 -19.38
N VAL A 56 -16.86 -1.83 -18.15
CA VAL A 56 -17.76 -0.69 -17.84
C VAL A 56 -17.32 0.57 -18.59
N TRP A 57 -16.01 0.85 -18.64
CA TRP A 57 -15.46 1.98 -19.38
C TRP A 57 -15.79 1.89 -20.88
N GLU A 58 -15.49 0.76 -21.51
CA GLU A 58 -15.74 0.53 -22.94
C GLU A 58 -17.22 0.66 -23.29
N ARG A 59 -18.12 0.06 -22.49
CA ARG A 59 -19.57 0.13 -22.72
C ARG A 59 -20.14 1.54 -22.56
N THR A 60 -19.67 2.28 -21.55
CA THR A 60 -20.15 3.66 -21.30
C THR A 60 -19.61 4.66 -22.32
N ALA A 61 -18.35 4.51 -22.74
CA ALA A 61 -17.74 5.31 -23.79
C ALA A 61 -18.35 5.03 -25.18
N ALA A 62 -18.75 3.79 -25.48
CA ALA A 62 -19.37 3.44 -26.75
C ALA A 62 -20.79 4.02 -26.92
N ALA A 63 -21.54 4.14 -25.82
CA ALA A 63 -22.95 4.55 -25.85
C ALA A 63 -23.19 6.02 -25.46
N GLY A 64 -22.18 6.75 -24.98
CA GLY A 64 -22.33 8.11 -24.47
C GLY A 64 -21.14 9.03 -24.79
N LYS A 65 -21.42 10.31 -25.06
CA LYS A 65 -20.37 11.34 -25.15
C LYS A 65 -20.02 11.85 -23.76
N VAL A 66 -18.93 11.35 -23.21
CA VAL A 66 -18.30 11.88 -22.00
C VAL A 66 -17.19 12.87 -22.39
N ARG A 67 -17.00 13.91 -21.57
CA ARG A 67 -15.83 14.81 -21.57
C ARG A 67 -14.91 14.44 -20.41
N TYR A 68 -13.65 14.88 -20.48
CA TYR A 68 -12.63 14.64 -19.45
C TYR A 68 -12.31 13.15 -19.27
N ASP A 69 -12.07 12.44 -20.37
CA ASP A 69 -11.97 10.98 -20.38
C ASP A 69 -10.91 10.44 -19.40
N ALA A 70 -9.73 11.06 -19.36
CA ALA A 70 -8.69 10.69 -18.41
C ALA A 70 -9.15 10.82 -16.94
N LEU A 71 -9.77 11.95 -16.58
CA LEU A 71 -10.29 12.17 -15.24
C LEU A 71 -11.42 11.20 -14.89
N ARG A 72 -12.33 10.94 -15.84
CA ARG A 72 -13.44 9.99 -15.61
C ARG A 72 -12.95 8.56 -15.49
N LYS A 73 -11.96 8.17 -16.29
CA LYS A 73 -11.33 6.85 -16.18
C LYS A 73 -10.64 6.71 -14.82
N PHE A 74 -9.88 7.72 -14.41
CA PHE A 74 -9.27 7.78 -13.09
C PHE A 74 -10.31 7.66 -11.96
N VAL A 75 -11.41 8.41 -12.02
CA VAL A 75 -12.50 8.33 -11.04
C VAL A 75 -13.17 6.97 -11.04
N LEU A 76 -13.50 6.42 -12.23
CA LEU A 76 -14.18 5.13 -12.36
C LEU A 76 -13.32 4.00 -11.80
N TYR A 77 -12.04 3.98 -12.13
CA TYR A 77 -11.13 2.93 -11.66
C TYR A 77 -10.78 3.17 -10.20
N GLY A 78 -10.39 4.40 -9.84
CA GLY A 78 -9.95 4.74 -8.49
C GLY A 78 -11.04 4.60 -7.43
N LEU A 79 -12.19 5.25 -7.63
CA LEU A 79 -13.33 5.09 -6.70
C LEU A 79 -13.94 3.69 -6.83
N GLY A 80 -13.87 3.07 -8.01
CA GLY A 80 -14.28 1.69 -8.20
C GLY A 80 -13.46 0.71 -7.35
N ASP A 81 -12.15 0.93 -7.24
CA ASP A 81 -11.25 0.15 -6.38
C ASP A 81 -11.65 0.29 -4.91
N ALA A 82 -11.75 1.53 -4.42
CA ALA A 82 -12.13 1.81 -3.04
C ALA A 82 -13.51 1.24 -2.69
N ALA A 83 -14.50 1.44 -3.57
CA ALA A 83 -15.84 0.89 -3.40
C ALA A 83 -15.85 -0.64 -3.43
N GLY A 84 -15.08 -1.26 -4.33
CA GLY A 84 -14.97 -2.71 -4.44
C GLY A 84 -14.35 -3.35 -3.19
N LEU A 85 -13.30 -2.73 -2.64
CA LEU A 85 -12.63 -3.18 -1.43
C LEU A 85 -13.52 -3.07 -0.18
N GLU A 86 -14.28 -1.98 -0.02
CA GLU A 86 -15.12 -1.79 1.16
C GLU A 86 -16.48 -2.49 1.05
N ASN A 87 -17.01 -2.66 -0.16
CA ASN A 87 -18.32 -3.27 -0.36
C ASN A 87 -18.31 -4.76 -0.01
N ARG A 88 -19.15 -5.15 0.94
CA ARG A 88 -19.37 -6.56 1.34
C ARG A 88 -18.09 -7.30 1.69
N LYS A 89 -17.07 -6.62 2.21
CA LYS A 89 -15.75 -7.20 2.56
C LYS A 89 -15.78 -8.42 3.48
N GLU A 90 -16.88 -8.60 4.20
CA GLU A 90 -17.13 -9.71 5.13
C GLU A 90 -17.49 -11.03 4.45
N ILE A 91 -17.80 -11.06 3.15
CA ILE A 91 -18.11 -12.31 2.45
C ILE A 91 -16.80 -13.07 2.13
N PRO A 92 -16.77 -14.42 2.25
CA PRO A 92 -15.66 -15.20 1.74
C PRO A 92 -15.39 -14.93 0.25
N GLY A 93 -14.13 -14.73 -0.12
CA GLY A 93 -13.73 -14.41 -1.49
C GLY A 93 -14.09 -12.99 -1.93
N SER A 94 -14.32 -12.08 -0.98
CA SER A 94 -14.49 -10.65 -1.28
C SER A 94 -13.24 -10.08 -1.95
N VAL A 95 -13.39 -8.95 -2.64
CA VAL A 95 -12.26 -8.21 -3.23
C VAL A 95 -11.22 -7.86 -2.17
N TYR A 96 -11.67 -7.51 -0.95
CA TYR A 96 -10.82 -7.28 0.20
C TYR A 96 -10.00 -8.52 0.59
N GLU A 97 -10.63 -9.69 0.72
CA GLU A 97 -9.93 -10.94 1.05
C GLU A 97 -8.92 -11.33 -0.03
N LEU A 98 -9.30 -11.19 -1.31
CA LEU A 98 -8.41 -11.47 -2.44
C LEU A 98 -7.21 -10.51 -2.47
N ALA A 99 -7.42 -9.20 -2.28
CA ALA A 99 -6.34 -8.21 -2.23
C ALA A 99 -5.39 -8.45 -1.04
N GLN A 100 -5.92 -8.81 0.12
CA GLN A 100 -5.10 -9.24 1.26
C GLN A 100 -4.33 -10.53 0.98
N GLY A 101 -4.90 -11.44 0.17
CA GLY A 101 -4.21 -12.63 -0.31
C GLY A 101 -2.96 -12.31 -1.15
N GLU A 102 -3.02 -11.28 -2.00
CA GLU A 102 -1.85 -10.79 -2.76
C GLU A 102 -0.74 -10.24 -1.84
N ILE A 103 -1.12 -9.53 -0.77
CA ILE A 103 -0.16 -9.08 0.26
C ILE A 103 0.51 -10.30 0.92
N ALA A 104 -0.29 -11.29 1.32
CA ALA A 104 0.22 -12.50 1.94
C ALA A 104 1.14 -13.29 0.98
N GLY A 105 0.80 -13.37 -0.31
CA GLY A 105 1.65 -13.99 -1.34
C GLY A 105 3.00 -13.31 -1.50
N ALA A 106 3.04 -11.97 -1.54
CA ALA A 106 4.29 -11.22 -1.60
C ALA A 106 5.16 -11.43 -0.35
N LEU A 107 4.54 -11.47 0.83
CA LEU A 107 5.24 -11.75 2.09
C LEU A 107 5.75 -13.20 2.15
N LEU A 108 4.98 -14.21 1.72
CA LEU A 108 5.47 -15.60 1.62
C LEU A 108 6.66 -15.69 0.66
N SER A 109 6.60 -15.00 -0.49
CA SER A 109 7.69 -14.97 -1.46
C SER A 109 8.97 -14.34 -0.88
N ALA A 110 8.84 -13.34 -0.01
CA ALA A 110 9.97 -12.79 0.74
C ALA A 110 10.45 -13.76 1.82
N HIS A 111 9.55 -14.28 2.66
CA HIS A 111 9.85 -15.24 3.73
C HIS A 111 10.64 -16.46 3.23
N ALA A 112 10.29 -16.99 2.06
CA ALA A 112 10.99 -18.10 1.43
C ALA A 112 12.47 -17.81 1.12
N VAL A 113 12.85 -16.53 0.97
CA VAL A 113 14.25 -16.12 0.83
C VAL A 113 14.94 -16.07 2.21
N ARG A 114 14.28 -15.45 3.20
CA ARG A 114 14.74 -15.39 4.59
C ARG A 114 13.58 -15.15 5.56
N PRO A 115 13.30 -16.09 6.48
CA PRO A 115 12.16 -16.03 7.40
C PRO A 115 12.10 -14.84 8.36
N ASP A 116 13.25 -14.29 8.77
CA ASP A 116 13.32 -13.28 9.85
C ASP A 116 13.85 -11.93 9.36
N MET A 117 13.89 -11.70 8.04
CA MET A 117 14.40 -10.42 7.54
C MET A 117 13.44 -9.27 7.90
N PRO A 118 13.98 -8.09 8.26
CA PRO A 118 13.18 -6.90 8.39
C PRO A 118 12.44 -6.58 7.09
N VAL A 119 11.19 -6.14 7.20
CA VAL A 119 10.37 -5.72 6.06
C VAL A 119 10.21 -4.20 6.08
N VAL A 120 10.43 -3.56 4.93
CA VAL A 120 10.07 -2.17 4.65
C VAL A 120 8.99 -2.19 3.57
N PHE A 121 7.83 -1.64 3.89
CA PHE A 121 6.77 -1.41 2.91
C PHE A 121 6.86 -0.02 2.30
N VAL A 122 6.51 0.09 1.03
CA VAL A 122 6.27 1.36 0.34
C VAL A 122 4.89 1.28 -0.29
N ALA A 123 3.94 2.09 0.17
CA ALA A 123 2.54 2.01 -0.21
C ALA A 123 2.03 3.34 -0.77
N GLN A 124 1.56 3.31 -2.01
CA GLN A 124 0.99 4.47 -2.68
C GLN A 124 -0.50 4.58 -2.38
N SER A 125 -0.98 5.77 -1.99
CA SER A 125 -2.41 6.10 -1.97
C SER A 125 -3.27 5.03 -1.29
N LEU A 126 -4.25 4.46 -2.00
CA LEU A 126 -5.13 3.38 -1.56
C LEU A 126 -4.38 2.15 -1.02
N GLY A 127 -3.19 1.86 -1.56
CA GLY A 127 -2.35 0.78 -1.05
C GLY A 127 -1.96 0.99 0.42
N GLY A 128 -1.83 2.25 0.86
CA GLY A 128 -1.60 2.60 2.26
C GLY A 128 -2.78 2.20 3.15
N GLN A 129 -4.01 2.48 2.72
CA GLN A 129 -5.23 2.03 3.40
C GLN A 129 -5.29 0.49 3.45
N VAL A 130 -5.15 -0.18 2.30
CA VAL A 130 -5.25 -1.65 2.21
C VAL A 130 -4.20 -2.33 3.09
N LEU A 131 -2.94 -1.86 3.04
CA LEU A 131 -1.86 -2.41 3.85
C LEU A 131 -2.05 -2.11 5.35
N SER A 132 -2.45 -0.89 5.71
CA SER A 132 -2.72 -0.51 7.10
C SER A 132 -3.83 -1.38 7.70
N SER A 133 -4.93 -1.58 6.96
CA SER A 133 -6.01 -2.47 7.39
C SER A 133 -5.58 -3.93 7.50
N TYR A 134 -4.78 -4.43 6.56
CA TYR A 134 -4.19 -5.79 6.64
C TYR A 134 -3.36 -5.99 7.91
N LEU A 135 -2.46 -5.05 8.22
CA LEU A 135 -1.61 -5.12 9.41
C LEU A 135 -2.43 -4.94 10.70
N TYR A 136 -3.42 -4.07 10.70
CA TYR A 136 -4.33 -3.88 11.83
C TYR A 136 -5.12 -5.16 12.15
N ASP A 137 -5.68 -5.80 11.13
CA ASP A 137 -6.41 -7.07 11.26
C ASP A 137 -5.48 -8.19 11.74
N ALA A 138 -4.24 -8.25 11.24
CA ALA A 138 -3.23 -9.18 11.73
C ALA A 138 -2.93 -9.01 13.22
N GLN A 139 -2.75 -7.76 13.67
CA GLN A 139 -2.50 -7.44 15.07
C GLN A 139 -3.68 -7.81 15.97
N LYS A 140 -4.91 -7.57 15.50
CA LYS A 140 -6.11 -8.01 16.21
C LYS A 140 -6.16 -9.53 16.33
N ALA A 141 -5.91 -10.27 15.25
CA ALA A 141 -5.88 -11.72 15.26
C ALA A 141 -4.82 -12.27 16.21
N ALA A 142 -3.61 -11.69 16.19
CA ALA A 142 -2.52 -12.06 17.10
C ALA A 142 -2.86 -11.80 18.58
N ALA A 143 -3.66 -10.78 18.86
CA ALA A 143 -4.17 -10.49 20.20
C ALA A 143 -5.39 -11.34 20.60
N GLY A 144 -5.78 -12.35 19.80
CA GLY A 144 -6.96 -13.19 20.06
C GLY A 144 -8.30 -12.45 19.93
N ARG A 145 -8.31 -11.27 19.26
CA ARG A 145 -9.52 -10.48 19.05
C ARG A 145 -10.18 -10.88 17.73
N PRO A 146 -11.51 -10.85 17.65
CA PRO A 146 -12.22 -11.18 16.41
C PRO A 146 -11.91 -10.18 15.29
N VAL A 147 -11.66 -10.72 14.10
CA VAL A 147 -11.48 -9.99 12.84
C VAL A 147 -12.70 -10.26 11.97
N GLY A 148 -13.31 -9.19 11.42
CA GLY A 148 -14.56 -9.29 10.66
C GLY A 148 -14.37 -9.74 9.21
N ALA A 149 -13.27 -9.31 8.59
CA ALA A 149 -13.05 -9.35 7.15
C ALA A 149 -11.69 -9.98 6.78
N GLY A 150 -11.56 -10.37 5.51
CA GLY A 150 -10.26 -10.67 4.91
C GLY A 150 -9.59 -11.94 5.41
N VAL A 151 -8.31 -12.11 5.07
CA VAL A 151 -7.56 -13.36 5.32
C VAL A 151 -7.35 -13.60 6.82
N TRP A 152 -7.26 -12.53 7.62
CA TRP A 152 -7.04 -12.61 9.07
C TRP A 152 -8.28 -12.99 9.86
N ARG A 153 -9.47 -13.00 9.25
CA ARG A 153 -10.66 -13.60 9.87
C ARG A 153 -10.43 -15.08 10.19
N ASN A 154 -9.78 -15.81 9.27
CA ASN A 154 -9.38 -17.20 9.48
C ASN A 154 -8.19 -17.53 8.58
N ILE A 155 -6.99 -17.18 9.05
CA ILE A 155 -5.75 -17.32 8.27
C ILE A 155 -5.42 -18.78 7.93
N ASP A 156 -5.85 -19.73 8.77
CA ASP A 156 -5.61 -21.16 8.54
C ASP A 156 -6.54 -21.73 7.46
N ALA A 157 -7.79 -21.28 7.41
CA ALA A 157 -8.70 -21.62 6.32
C ALA A 157 -8.24 -20.99 4.99
N TRP A 158 -7.80 -19.73 5.02
CA TRP A 158 -7.20 -19.09 3.85
C TRP A 158 -5.97 -19.87 3.37
N ALA A 159 -5.04 -20.22 4.26
CA ALA A 159 -3.82 -20.96 3.91
C ALA A 159 -4.13 -22.35 3.35
N SER A 160 -5.11 -23.06 3.92
CA SER A 160 -5.54 -24.36 3.41
C SER A 160 -6.07 -24.26 1.98
N SER A 161 -6.84 -23.21 1.67
CA SER A 161 -7.39 -22.96 0.32
C SER A 161 -6.31 -22.49 -0.66
N ALA A 162 -5.50 -21.50 -0.27
CA ALA A 162 -4.54 -20.84 -1.15
C ALA A 162 -3.23 -21.62 -1.34
N LEU A 163 -2.78 -22.35 -0.31
CA LEU A 163 -1.49 -23.03 -0.29
C LEU A 163 -1.61 -24.56 -0.27
N GLY A 164 -2.81 -25.10 0.00
CA GLY A 164 -3.02 -26.54 0.19
C GLY A 164 -2.35 -27.10 1.45
N ARG A 165 -1.90 -26.24 2.37
CA ARG A 165 -1.22 -26.63 3.62
C ARG A 165 -1.38 -25.57 4.72
N PRO A 166 -1.22 -25.94 5.99
CA PRO A 166 -1.13 -24.95 7.07
C PRO A 166 0.13 -24.08 6.95
N LEU A 167 0.05 -22.87 7.52
CA LEU A 167 1.21 -22.02 7.74
C LEU A 167 2.06 -22.56 8.89
N THR A 168 3.37 -22.43 8.74
CA THR A 168 4.30 -22.58 9.86
C THR A 168 4.15 -21.40 10.83
N ALA A 169 4.62 -21.57 12.07
CA ALA A 169 4.61 -20.49 13.06
C ALA A 169 5.40 -19.26 12.58
N SER A 170 6.56 -19.48 11.93
CA SER A 170 7.38 -18.40 11.38
C SER A 170 6.68 -17.67 10.23
N GLU A 171 6.04 -18.40 9.30
CA GLU A 171 5.25 -17.76 8.24
C GLU A 171 4.12 -16.91 8.84
N ARG A 172 3.40 -17.43 9.83
CA ARG A 172 2.30 -16.67 10.47
C ARG A 172 2.78 -15.36 11.09
N VAL A 173 3.93 -15.36 11.77
CA VAL A 173 4.54 -14.15 12.34
C VAL A 173 4.95 -13.17 11.23
N PHE A 174 5.58 -13.67 10.16
CA PHE A 174 6.05 -12.83 9.06
C PHE A 174 4.88 -12.22 8.27
N LEU A 175 3.86 -13.02 7.95
CA LEU A 175 2.62 -12.55 7.34
C LEU A 175 1.94 -11.49 8.20
N GLY A 176 1.94 -11.65 9.52
CA GLY A 176 1.35 -10.69 10.44
C GLY A 176 2.12 -9.37 10.57
N GLY A 177 3.19 -9.18 9.79
CA GLY A 177 4.05 -7.99 9.87
C GLY A 177 4.98 -7.98 11.08
N GLY A 178 5.22 -9.12 11.73
CA GLY A 178 6.05 -9.23 12.93
C GLY A 178 7.52 -8.83 12.76
N THR A 179 7.99 -8.69 11.51
CA THR A 179 9.33 -8.18 11.18
C THR A 179 9.28 -6.82 10.46
N CYS A 180 8.10 -6.19 10.39
CA CYS A 180 7.95 -4.89 9.75
C CYS A 180 8.69 -3.81 10.56
N ALA A 181 9.75 -3.28 9.95
CA ALA A 181 10.63 -2.25 10.51
C ALA A 181 10.43 -0.89 9.83
N GLY A 182 9.65 -0.83 8.76
CA GLY A 182 9.41 0.40 8.02
C GLY A 182 8.12 0.40 7.22
N LEU A 183 7.45 1.55 7.22
CA LEU A 183 6.34 1.85 6.32
C LEU A 183 6.56 3.25 5.74
N VAL A 184 6.66 3.33 4.42
CA VAL A 184 6.65 4.60 3.69
C VAL A 184 5.33 4.69 2.94
N THR A 185 4.53 5.71 3.23
CA THR A 185 3.33 6.00 2.45
C THR A 185 3.53 7.24 1.60
N THR A 186 2.96 7.25 0.41
CA THR A 186 3.07 8.35 -0.56
C THR A 186 1.68 8.68 -1.10
N GLY A 187 1.30 9.96 -1.09
CA GLY A 187 -0.04 10.39 -1.50
C GLY A 187 -1.15 9.67 -0.72
N CYS A 188 -0.95 9.40 0.57
CA CYS A 188 -1.81 8.50 1.34
C CYS A 188 -3.25 9.03 1.48
N ASN A 189 -4.24 8.18 1.18
CA ASN A 189 -5.65 8.54 1.17
C ASN A 189 -6.44 8.01 2.38
N ILE A 190 -5.77 7.47 3.41
CA ILE A 190 -6.40 7.04 4.68
C ILE A 190 -7.39 8.08 5.21
N PRO A 191 -7.12 9.41 5.17
CA PRO A 191 -8.08 10.41 5.64
C PRO A 191 -9.45 10.37 4.96
N ILE A 192 -9.55 9.94 3.69
CA ILE A 192 -10.84 9.75 3.00
C ILE A 192 -11.66 8.66 3.71
N PHE A 193 -11.02 7.56 4.10
CA PHE A 193 -11.66 6.46 4.79
C PHE A 193 -12.02 6.83 6.22
N VAL A 194 -11.14 7.54 6.93
CA VAL A 194 -11.44 8.05 8.28
C VAL A 194 -12.66 8.99 8.25
N ALA A 195 -12.73 9.88 7.26
CA ALA A 195 -13.87 10.78 7.09
C ALA A 195 -15.20 10.07 6.79
N ALA A 196 -15.17 8.81 6.36
CA ALA A 196 -16.37 8.00 6.12
C ALA A 196 -16.94 7.34 7.40
N HIS A 197 -16.33 7.57 8.57
CA HIS A 197 -16.82 7.10 9.86
C HIS A 197 -17.50 8.23 10.66
N LYS A 198 -18.47 7.85 11.51
CA LYS A 198 -19.28 8.80 12.31
C LYS A 198 -18.44 9.61 13.30
N GLU A 199 -17.38 9.02 13.83
CA GLU A 199 -16.55 9.57 14.91
C GLU A 199 -15.06 9.32 14.59
N MET A 200 -14.16 10.16 15.14
CA MET A 200 -12.70 10.10 14.91
C MET A 200 -12.01 8.98 15.74
N ASP A 201 -12.65 7.81 15.81
CA ASP A 201 -12.18 6.66 16.59
C ASP A 201 -11.24 5.74 15.81
N ILE A 202 -10.98 6.06 14.53
CA ILE A 202 -10.03 5.30 13.72
C ILE A 202 -8.61 5.56 14.22
N ILE A 203 -7.97 4.49 14.66
CA ILE A 203 -6.60 4.47 15.17
C ILE A 203 -5.66 3.82 14.15
N PRO A 204 -4.36 4.16 14.14
CA PRO A 204 -3.39 3.43 13.33
C PRO A 204 -3.11 2.04 13.93
N ILE A 205 -2.35 1.24 13.18
CA ILE A 205 -1.68 0.04 13.70
C ILE A 205 -0.81 0.36 14.93
N ALA A 206 -0.58 -0.62 15.78
CA ALA A 206 0.52 -0.56 16.75
C ALA A 206 1.87 -0.68 16.01
N PRO A 207 2.99 -0.13 16.53
CA PRO A 207 4.30 -0.37 15.94
C PRO A 207 4.61 -1.88 15.95
N PRO A 208 4.79 -2.53 14.77
CA PRO A 208 4.98 -3.98 14.72
C PRO A 208 6.29 -4.45 15.38
N THR A 209 7.31 -3.58 15.40
CA THR A 209 8.61 -3.83 16.03
C THR A 209 9.12 -2.57 16.73
N SER A 210 10.10 -2.71 17.62
CA SER A 210 10.78 -1.58 18.26
C SER A 210 11.59 -0.71 17.29
N LEU A 211 11.90 -1.22 16.10
CA LEU A 211 12.63 -0.51 15.05
C LEU A 211 11.70 0.21 14.05
N PHE A 212 10.39 0.00 14.17
CA PHE A 212 9.38 0.47 13.23
C PHE A 212 9.40 1.99 13.09
N LYS A 213 9.38 2.45 11.84
CA LYS A 213 9.20 3.86 11.49
C LYS A 213 8.19 3.99 10.37
N TRP A 214 7.22 4.89 10.54
CA TRP A 214 6.27 5.25 9.50
C TRP A 214 6.53 6.68 9.03
N ILE A 215 6.94 6.84 7.77
CA ILE A 215 7.06 8.15 7.12
C ILE A 215 5.93 8.27 6.08
N ASN A 216 5.16 9.36 6.14
CA ASN A 216 4.14 9.66 5.14
C ASN A 216 4.55 10.89 4.33
N PHE A 217 4.70 10.72 3.02
CA PHE A 217 4.96 11.80 2.09
C PHE A 217 3.65 12.24 1.44
N TYR A 218 3.41 13.55 1.44
CA TYR A 218 2.27 14.15 0.75
C TYR A 218 2.72 15.43 0.05
N ASP A 219 2.08 15.75 -1.07
CA ASP A 219 2.22 17.01 -1.77
C ASP A 219 1.02 17.90 -1.38
N PRO A 220 1.21 19.14 -0.90
CA PRO A 220 0.11 20.05 -0.59
C PRO A 220 -0.84 20.33 -1.77
N ASP A 221 -0.40 20.12 -3.02
CA ASP A 221 -1.21 20.26 -4.23
C ASP A 221 -1.89 18.94 -4.66
N ASP A 222 -1.63 17.81 -3.99
CA ASP A 222 -2.26 16.52 -4.25
C ASP A 222 -3.59 16.39 -3.47
N VAL A 223 -4.71 16.45 -4.19
CA VAL A 223 -6.07 16.40 -3.61
C VAL A 223 -6.44 15.03 -3.01
N LEU A 224 -5.65 13.98 -3.26
CA LEU A 224 -5.88 12.63 -2.77
C LEU A 224 -4.88 12.23 -1.68
N GLY A 225 -3.75 12.92 -1.59
CA GLY A 225 -2.71 12.71 -0.61
C GLY A 225 -2.82 13.66 0.57
N TRP A 226 -2.89 13.12 1.78
CA TRP A 226 -3.15 13.90 2.97
C TRP A 226 -2.15 13.58 4.10
N PRO A 227 -1.88 14.54 5.01
CA PRO A 227 -1.15 14.24 6.24
C PRO A 227 -1.96 13.31 7.16
N LEU A 228 -1.28 12.44 7.90
CA LEU A 228 -1.91 11.47 8.81
C LEU A 228 -1.85 11.89 10.28
N GLN A 229 -0.80 12.60 10.71
CA GLN A 229 -0.62 13.08 12.09
C GLN A 229 -1.83 13.86 12.65
N PRO A 230 -2.58 14.65 11.85
CA PRO A 230 -3.75 15.37 12.35
C PRO A 230 -4.95 14.50 12.75
N LEU A 231 -5.00 13.22 12.33
CA LEU A 231 -6.19 12.37 12.48
C LEU A 231 -6.52 12.05 13.95
N SER A 232 -5.66 11.30 14.64
CA SER A 232 -5.86 10.90 16.04
C SER A 232 -4.54 10.93 16.81
N GLY A 233 -4.61 10.85 18.14
CA GLY A 233 -3.42 10.82 19.00
C GLY A 233 -2.46 9.67 18.65
N GLY A 234 -3.00 8.54 18.19
CA GLY A 234 -2.20 7.41 17.71
C GLY A 234 -1.42 7.75 16.44
N TYR A 235 -2.06 8.35 15.43
CA TYR A 235 -1.37 8.75 14.21
C TYR A 235 -0.28 9.79 14.49
N ARG A 236 -0.57 10.77 15.35
CA ARG A 236 0.42 11.79 15.77
C ARG A 236 1.67 11.19 16.41
N ALA A 237 1.50 10.11 17.18
CA ALA A 237 2.62 9.45 17.86
C ALA A 237 3.42 8.52 16.94
N LEU A 238 2.79 7.95 15.91
CA LEU A 238 3.37 6.89 15.09
C LEU A 238 3.93 7.37 13.74
N VAL A 239 3.31 8.37 13.12
CA VAL A 239 3.61 8.80 11.75
C VAL A 239 4.47 10.06 11.77
N GLU A 240 5.46 10.12 10.89
CA GLU A 240 6.19 11.32 10.53
C GLU A 240 5.69 11.82 9.17
N ASP A 241 4.87 12.87 9.15
CA ASP A 241 4.40 13.50 7.92
C ASP A 241 5.51 14.40 7.32
N ARG A 242 5.72 14.30 6.01
CA ARG A 242 6.67 15.11 5.25
C ARG A 242 6.01 15.65 3.99
N ALA A 243 5.84 16.98 3.96
CA ALA A 243 5.41 17.67 2.75
C ALA A 243 6.55 17.68 1.72
N ILE A 244 6.25 17.34 0.47
CA ILE A 244 7.16 17.44 -0.67
C ILE A 244 6.48 18.18 -1.83
N ASN A 245 7.24 18.45 -2.89
CA ASN A 245 6.68 18.90 -4.16
C ASN A 245 7.00 17.84 -5.21
N ALA A 246 6.12 16.85 -5.34
CA ALA A 246 6.27 15.76 -6.29
C ALA A 246 6.12 16.24 -7.75
N SER A 247 5.63 17.47 -7.97
CA SER A 247 5.47 18.08 -9.29
C SER A 247 6.60 19.08 -9.63
N GLY A 248 7.72 18.56 -10.16
CA GLY A 248 8.85 19.40 -10.57
C GLY A 248 8.50 20.55 -11.54
N GLY A 249 8.89 21.79 -11.20
CA GLY A 249 9.11 22.91 -12.14
C GLY A 249 7.99 23.93 -12.34
N ILE A 250 8.36 25.21 -12.49
CA ILE A 250 7.52 26.43 -12.58
C ILE A 250 6.55 26.48 -13.80
N GLY A 251 6.58 25.50 -14.70
CA GLY A 251 5.86 25.52 -15.98
C GLY A 251 4.40 25.07 -15.97
N SER A 252 3.81 24.63 -14.85
CA SER A 252 2.50 23.95 -14.86
C SER A 252 1.39 24.59 -14.01
N LEU A 253 1.56 25.83 -13.56
CA LEU A 253 0.66 26.51 -12.61
C LEU A 253 -0.83 26.57 -13.05
N LEU A 254 -1.15 26.52 -14.34
CA LEU A 254 -2.55 26.59 -14.83
C LEU A 254 -3.25 25.21 -14.96
N ALA A 255 -2.55 24.10 -14.72
CA ALA A 255 -3.09 22.74 -14.85
C ALA A 255 -3.10 21.95 -13.52
N ARG A 256 -2.77 22.59 -12.39
CA ARG A 256 -2.35 21.91 -11.15
C ARG A 256 -3.43 21.45 -10.20
N SER A 257 -4.62 22.01 -10.21
CA SER A 257 -5.57 21.77 -9.11
C SER A 257 -6.25 20.41 -9.11
N TRP A 258 -6.04 19.55 -10.13
CA TRP A 258 -6.76 18.28 -10.34
C TRP A 258 -5.95 17.22 -11.13
N ASN A 259 -4.62 17.28 -11.14
CA ASN A 259 -3.82 16.46 -12.06
C ASN A 259 -3.48 15.07 -11.46
N PRO A 260 -3.97 13.94 -12.02
CA PRO A 260 -3.57 12.58 -11.60
C PRO A 260 -2.06 12.37 -11.62
N LEU A 261 -1.32 13.14 -12.43
CA LEU A 261 0.12 13.01 -12.59
C LEU A 261 0.92 13.31 -11.30
N SER A 262 0.55 14.32 -10.50
CA SER A 262 1.28 14.59 -9.23
C SER A 262 1.09 13.44 -8.24
N HIS A 263 -0.11 12.86 -8.22
CA HIS A 263 -0.45 11.71 -7.39
C HIS A 263 0.34 10.46 -7.76
N GLU A 264 0.75 10.31 -9.02
CA GLU A 264 1.49 9.15 -9.52
C GLU A 264 3.02 9.33 -9.45
N SER A 265 3.52 10.57 -9.26
CA SER A 265 4.95 10.90 -9.43
C SER A 265 5.80 10.77 -8.15
N TYR A 266 5.22 10.42 -7.00
CA TYR A 266 5.95 10.38 -5.72
C TYR A 266 7.19 9.47 -5.75
N TRP A 267 7.16 8.36 -6.49
CA TRP A 267 8.27 7.40 -6.53
C TRP A 267 9.42 7.80 -7.46
N GLU A 268 9.29 8.95 -8.13
CA GLU A 268 10.37 9.60 -8.87
C GLU A 268 11.05 10.71 -8.04
N ASP A 269 10.42 11.14 -6.94
CA ASP A 269 10.94 12.18 -6.07
C ASP A 269 12.20 11.71 -5.30
N ALA A 270 13.25 12.53 -5.35
CA ALA A 270 14.52 12.19 -4.74
C ALA A 270 14.44 12.05 -3.21
N ALA A 271 13.63 12.86 -2.52
CA ALA A 271 13.49 12.79 -1.07
C ALA A 271 12.78 11.50 -0.63
N VAL A 272 11.80 11.04 -1.40
CA VAL A 272 11.13 9.75 -1.19
C VAL A 272 12.13 8.60 -1.37
N LEU A 273 12.82 8.57 -2.52
CA LEU A 273 13.80 7.53 -2.84
C LEU A 273 14.96 7.48 -1.84
N ASP A 274 15.46 8.64 -1.40
CA ASP A 274 16.55 8.74 -0.44
C ASP A 274 16.12 8.28 0.96
N ALA A 275 14.89 8.59 1.39
CA ALA A 275 14.35 8.11 2.65
C ALA A 275 14.20 6.57 2.66
N ILE A 276 13.66 5.99 1.59
CA ILE A 276 13.53 4.53 1.46
C ILE A 276 14.92 3.88 1.44
N ALA A 277 15.85 4.40 0.63
CA ALA A 277 17.21 3.88 0.56
C ALA A 277 17.93 3.97 1.91
N ALA A 278 17.77 5.07 2.66
CA ALA A 278 18.34 5.21 4.00
C ALA A 278 17.79 4.17 4.99
N MET A 279 16.47 3.90 4.96
CA MET A 279 15.86 2.85 5.78
C MET A 279 16.42 1.48 5.45
N LEU A 280 16.54 1.15 4.16
CA LEU A 280 17.09 -0.12 3.69
C LEU A 280 18.57 -0.28 4.07
N ARG A 281 19.41 0.75 3.89
CA ARG A 281 20.82 0.72 4.28
C ARG A 281 21.00 0.48 5.78
N ARG A 282 20.19 1.15 6.61
CA ARG A 282 20.22 0.99 8.07
C ARG A 282 19.89 -0.45 8.50
N LEU A 283 18.99 -1.12 7.80
CA LEU A 283 18.54 -2.49 8.14
C LEU A 283 19.40 -3.59 7.51
N ALA A 284 20.12 -3.28 6.42
CA ALA A 284 21.01 -4.21 5.73
C ALA A 284 22.44 -4.21 6.30
N ALA A 285 22.85 -3.13 6.98
CA ALA A 285 24.12 -3.03 7.71
C ALA A 285 24.18 -4.04 8.87
#